data_AF-A0A7V6VUR4-F1
#
_entry.id   AF-A0A7V6VUR4-F1
#
_cell.length_a   1.000
_cell.length_b   1.000
_cell.length_c   1.000
_cell.angle_alpha   90.00
_cell.angle_beta   90.00
_cell.angle_gamma   90.00
#
_symmetry.space_group_name_H-M   'P 1'
#
loop_
_entity.id
_entity.type
_entity.pdbx_description
1 polymer ?
#
loop_
_entity_poly.entity_id
_entity_poly.type
_entity_poly.pdbx_seq_one_letter_code
_entity_poly.pdbx_strand_id
1 'polypeptide(L)'
;MEKEQGEIKRKRIPEIDFLRGFALLLMIWHHAMYDVRYVFHVDAFAFQDSYWFYDIGRSVILALFLLVSGVSTRFSANNLMRGRRMVIFSALATVLSAVLHVITRWTGVIFFNVIHVIAFSTFLYAVIEHLFIVRYANASNSSIDMEWQKAKMIGFLIAFGVLAVILGYVIIPILPEETLNPLFVMLGSSVAGVDTLDQLSLLPYLGYYLLGAAIGQTLYASGEPLWKNEKSRVYSISLPVLFMGRNALAVYLLHQPILLAVLWVLSKTGLF
;
A
#
# COMPACT_ATOMS: atom_id res chain seq x y z
N MET A 1 30.23 -21.43 29.34
CA MET A 1 29.52 -21.88 28.12
C MET A 1 28.21 -21.12 28.02
N GLU A 2 28.28 -19.84 27.65
CA GLU A 2 27.10 -19.05 27.31
C GLU A 2 26.81 -19.25 25.83
N LYS A 3 25.56 -19.62 25.52
CA LYS A 3 25.08 -19.75 24.15
C LYS A 3 24.85 -18.34 23.60
N GLU A 4 25.73 -17.87 22.72
CA GLU A 4 25.42 -16.79 21.77
C GLU A 4 24.22 -17.22 20.91
N GLN A 5 23.02 -16.88 21.34
CA GLN A 5 21.87 -16.81 20.44
C GLN A 5 22.02 -15.51 19.63
N GLY A 6 22.84 -15.56 18.59
CA GLY A 6 22.86 -14.51 17.59
C GLY A 6 21.46 -14.37 17.01
N GLU A 7 20.79 -13.25 17.28
CA GLU A 7 19.57 -12.89 16.55
C GLU A 7 19.89 -12.92 15.05
N ILE A 8 19.27 -13.85 14.32
CA ILE A 8 19.37 -13.90 12.86
C ILE A 8 18.76 -12.59 12.34
N LYS A 9 19.61 -11.60 12.10
CA LYS A 9 19.21 -10.29 11.58
C LYS A 9 18.58 -10.54 10.21
N ARG A 10 17.26 -10.42 10.12
CA ARG A 10 16.52 -10.69 8.87
C ARG A 10 17.10 -9.83 7.76
N LYS A 11 17.67 -10.49 6.75
CA LYS A 11 18.28 -9.86 5.60
C LYS A 11 17.20 -9.11 4.83
N ARG A 12 17.42 -7.82 4.57
CA ARG A 12 16.52 -7.01 3.73
C ARG A 12 16.60 -7.50 2.29
N ILE A 13 15.48 -7.36 1.57
CA ILE A 13 15.36 -7.77 0.17
C ILE A 13 15.41 -6.52 -0.72
N PRO A 14 16.53 -6.26 -1.42
CA PRO A 14 16.73 -5.01 -2.14
C PRO A 14 15.69 -4.76 -3.22
N GLU A 15 15.32 -5.77 -4.01
CA GLU A 15 14.36 -5.62 -5.10
C GLU A 15 12.95 -5.27 -4.59
N ILE A 16 12.53 -5.77 -3.42
CA ILE A 16 11.25 -5.39 -2.83
C ILE A 16 11.30 -3.94 -2.37
N ASP A 17 12.39 -3.53 -1.71
CA ASP A 17 12.59 -2.13 -1.32
C ASP A 17 12.62 -1.23 -2.57
N PHE A 18 13.30 -1.64 -3.64
CA PHE A 18 13.33 -0.90 -4.91
C PHE A 18 11.93 -0.74 -5.50
N LEU A 19 11.15 -1.81 -5.59
CA LEU A 19 9.79 -1.76 -6.14
C LEU A 19 8.87 -0.87 -5.29
N ARG A 20 8.97 -0.90 -3.96
CA ARG A 20 8.23 0.04 -3.09
C ARG A 20 8.66 1.48 -3.34
N GLY A 21 9.96 1.73 -3.40
CA GLY A 21 10.50 3.06 -3.66
C GLY A 21 10.10 3.61 -5.02
N PHE A 22 10.09 2.74 -6.04
CA PHE A 22 9.67 3.10 -7.39
C PHE A 22 8.18 3.44 -7.44
N ALA A 23 7.33 2.63 -6.80
CA ALA A 23 5.90 2.94 -6.69
C ALA A 23 5.64 4.27 -5.95
N LEU A 24 6.41 4.57 -4.90
CA LEU A 24 6.34 5.86 -4.21
C LEU A 24 6.81 7.02 -5.09
N LEU A 25 7.88 6.85 -5.86
CA LEU A 25 8.35 7.87 -6.78
C LEU A 25 7.28 8.20 -7.83
N LEU A 26 6.61 7.19 -8.38
CA LEU A 26 5.50 7.39 -9.31
C LEU A 26 4.30 8.09 -8.66
N MET A 27 3.99 7.76 -7.40
CA MET A 27 2.94 8.42 -6.64
C MET A 27 3.25 9.91 -6.40
N ILE A 28 4.48 10.22 -5.97
CA ILE A 28 4.94 11.60 -5.77
C ILE A 28 4.87 12.37 -7.09
N TRP A 29 5.29 11.75 -8.19
CA TRP A 29 5.22 12.33 -9.52
C TRP A 29 3.77 12.66 -9.93
N HIS A 30 2.85 11.73 -9.71
CA HIS A 30 1.42 11.95 -9.97
C HIS A 30 0.87 13.12 -9.14
N HIS A 31 1.14 13.17 -7.84
CA HIS A 31 0.69 14.30 -6.99
C HIS A 31 1.33 15.63 -7.40
N ALA A 32 2.60 15.63 -7.80
CA ALA A 32 3.28 16.85 -8.23
C ALA A 32 2.63 17.47 -9.47
N MET A 33 2.28 16.63 -10.45
CA MET A 33 1.57 17.06 -11.64
C MET A 33 0.16 17.57 -11.33
N TYR A 34 -0.54 16.88 -10.43
CA TYR A 34 -1.87 17.28 -9.98
C TYR A 34 -1.83 18.64 -9.28
N ASP A 35 -0.90 18.82 -8.33
CA ASP A 35 -0.77 20.05 -7.54
C ASP A 35 -0.39 21.23 -8.43
N VAL A 36 0.56 21.07 -9.35
CA VAL A 36 0.94 22.15 -10.29
C VAL A 36 -0.26 22.64 -11.10
N ARG A 37 -1.09 21.72 -11.61
CA ARG A 37 -2.25 22.06 -12.43
C ARG A 37 -3.43 22.60 -11.63
N TYR A 38 -3.82 21.90 -10.57
CA TYR A 38 -5.09 22.14 -9.88
C TYR A 38 -4.95 23.01 -8.64
N VAL A 39 -3.82 22.95 -7.93
CA VAL A 39 -3.58 23.75 -6.71
C VAL A 39 -2.90 25.07 -7.05
N PHE A 40 -1.93 25.06 -7.96
CA PHE A 40 -1.20 26.26 -8.39
C PHE A 40 -1.72 26.87 -9.70
N HIS A 41 -2.74 26.27 -10.32
CA HIS A 41 -3.42 26.79 -11.52
C HIS A 41 -2.49 27.06 -12.71
N VAL A 42 -1.39 26.31 -12.83
CA VAL A 42 -0.49 26.38 -13.99
C VAL A 42 -1.04 25.46 -15.06
N ASP A 43 -1.20 25.95 -16.30
CA ASP A 43 -1.64 25.13 -17.43
C ASP A 43 -0.50 24.25 -17.97
N ALA A 44 -0.02 23.35 -17.10
CA ALA A 44 0.93 22.29 -17.39
C ALA A 44 0.28 20.94 -17.12
N PHE A 45 0.86 19.87 -17.68
CA PHE A 45 0.44 18.49 -17.43
C PHE A 45 -1.02 18.17 -17.80
N ALA A 46 -1.64 18.90 -18.73
CA ALA A 46 -3.04 18.66 -19.16
C ALA A 46 -3.32 17.22 -19.64
N PHE A 47 -2.29 16.50 -20.09
CA PHE A 47 -2.42 15.08 -20.46
C PHE A 47 -2.85 14.19 -19.28
N GLN A 48 -2.73 14.65 -18.03
CA GLN A 48 -3.16 13.88 -16.86
C GLN A 48 -4.68 13.68 -16.79
N ASP A 49 -5.44 14.57 -17.45
CA ASP A 49 -6.90 14.53 -17.50
C ASP A 49 -7.40 13.47 -18.51
N SER A 50 -6.48 12.84 -19.25
CA SER A 50 -6.82 11.80 -20.21
C SER A 50 -7.06 10.44 -19.52
N TYR A 51 -8.02 9.68 -20.05
CA TYR A 51 -8.42 8.37 -19.53
C TYR A 51 -7.24 7.41 -19.28
N TRP A 52 -6.27 7.35 -20.20
CA TRP A 52 -5.13 6.43 -20.08
C TRP A 52 -4.20 6.80 -18.92
N PHE A 53 -4.09 8.08 -18.56
CA PHE A 53 -3.25 8.50 -17.45
C PHE A 53 -3.99 8.39 -16.12
N TYR A 54 -5.21 8.93 -16.07
CA TYR A 54 -6.00 8.99 -14.85
C TYR A 54 -6.48 7.60 -14.40
N ASP A 55 -7.23 6.89 -15.25
CA ASP A 55 -7.86 5.63 -14.85
C ASP A 55 -6.89 4.46 -14.86
N ILE A 56 -6.00 4.40 -15.85
CA ILE A 56 -5.06 3.28 -15.98
C ILE A 56 -3.78 3.55 -15.18
N GLY A 57 -3.14 4.71 -15.39
CA GLY A 57 -1.87 5.05 -14.73
C GLY A 57 -1.95 5.02 -13.21
N ARG A 58 -2.94 5.72 -12.62
CA ARG A 58 -3.16 5.73 -11.17
C ARG A 58 -3.41 4.32 -10.63
N SER A 59 -4.27 3.55 -11.29
CA SER A 59 -4.61 2.18 -10.88
C SER A 59 -3.40 1.26 -10.90
N VAL A 60 -2.51 1.39 -11.90
CA VAL A 60 -1.28 0.60 -12.01
C VAL A 60 -0.30 0.94 -10.88
N ILE A 61 -0.11 2.22 -10.56
CA ILE A 61 0.78 2.65 -9.45
C ILE A 61 0.29 2.07 -8.12
N LEU A 62 -1.02 2.18 -7.86
CA LEU A 62 -1.65 1.68 -6.64
C LEU A 62 -1.62 0.15 -6.56
N ALA A 63 -1.90 -0.54 -7.67
CA ALA A 63 -1.83 -2.00 -7.75
C ALA A 63 -0.41 -2.49 -7.48
N LEU A 64 0.61 -1.86 -8.07
CA LEU A 64 2.02 -2.18 -7.80
C LEU A 64 2.37 -1.97 -6.33
N PHE A 65 2.01 -0.81 -5.76
CA PHE A 65 2.31 -0.49 -4.37
C PHE A 65 1.68 -1.50 -3.39
N LEU A 66 0.42 -1.88 -3.62
CA LEU A 66 -0.29 -2.83 -2.76
C LEU A 66 0.18 -4.27 -2.96
N LEU A 67 0.51 -4.68 -4.18
CA LEU A 67 1.11 -5.97 -4.45
C LEU A 67 2.44 -6.11 -3.70
N VAL A 68 3.33 -5.12 -3.81
CA VAL A 68 4.62 -5.15 -3.10
C VAL A 68 4.43 -5.08 -1.58
N SER A 69 3.43 -4.33 -1.10
CA SER A 69 3.04 -4.31 0.32
C SER A 69 2.55 -5.67 0.82
N GLY A 70 1.84 -6.41 -0.04
CA GLY A 70 1.44 -7.80 0.17
C GLY A 70 2.65 -8.74 0.27
N VAL A 71 3.58 -8.69 -0.69
CA VAL A 71 4.83 -9.50 -0.66
C VAL A 71 5.58 -9.32 0.66
N SER A 72 5.51 -8.11 1.21
CA SER A 72 6.21 -7.73 2.44
C SER A 72 5.68 -8.42 3.71
N THR A 73 4.48 -9.01 3.71
CA THR A 73 3.95 -9.76 4.87
C THR A 73 4.80 -10.98 5.20
N ARG A 74 5.43 -11.61 4.21
CA ARG A 74 6.33 -12.77 4.38
C ARG A 74 7.51 -12.47 5.30
N PHE A 75 8.00 -11.23 5.29
CA PHE A 75 9.19 -10.80 6.03
C PHE A 75 8.85 -10.14 7.37
N SER A 76 7.56 -9.94 7.66
CA SER A 76 7.09 -9.39 8.93
C SER A 76 7.34 -10.37 10.07
N ALA A 77 7.71 -9.87 11.25
CA ALA A 77 7.91 -10.71 12.43
C ALA A 77 6.57 -11.19 13.02
N ASN A 78 5.58 -10.31 13.01
CA ASN A 78 4.25 -10.61 13.50
C ASN A 78 3.25 -9.76 12.70
N ASN A 79 2.57 -10.40 11.74
CA ASN A 79 1.61 -9.73 10.88
C ASN A 79 0.38 -9.22 11.65
N LEU A 80 -0.03 -9.89 12.73
CA LEU A 80 -1.15 -9.44 13.56
C LEU A 80 -0.82 -8.13 14.27
N MET A 81 0.36 -8.02 14.86
CA MET A 81 0.83 -6.80 15.51
C MET A 81 1.06 -5.67 14.50
N ARG A 82 1.60 -5.99 13.33
CA ARG A 82 1.74 -5.04 12.21
C ARG A 82 0.36 -4.53 11.78
N GLY A 83 -0.60 -5.42 11.54
CA GLY A 83 -1.97 -5.07 11.16
C GLY A 83 -2.64 -4.18 12.20
N ARG A 84 -2.56 -4.54 13.49
CA ARG A 84 -3.11 -3.74 14.60
C ARG A 84 -2.53 -2.33 14.63
N ARG A 85 -1.20 -2.18 14.48
CA ARG A 85 -0.54 -0.86 14.42
C ARG A 85 -1.05 -0.05 13.24
N MET A 86 -1.21 -0.67 12.06
CA MET A 86 -1.70 0.02 10.87
C MET A 86 -3.16 0.46 11.00
N VAL A 87 -4.03 -0.33 11.64
CA VAL A 87 -5.43 0.05 11.91
C VAL A 87 -5.51 1.25 12.85
N ILE A 88 -4.71 1.25 13.92
CA ILE A 88 -4.63 2.40 14.83
C ILE A 88 -4.13 3.63 14.06
N PHE A 89 -3.10 3.46 13.25
CA PHE A 89 -2.52 4.54 12.48
C PHE A 89 -3.48 5.12 11.44
N SER A 90 -4.25 4.28 10.73
CA SER A 90 -5.26 4.75 9.77
C SER A 90 -6.39 5.51 10.47
N ALA A 91 -6.88 5.00 11.60
CA ALA A 91 -7.89 5.69 12.39
C ALA A 91 -7.40 7.05 12.91
N LEU A 92 -6.15 7.14 13.36
CA LEU A 92 -5.53 8.41 13.75
C LEU A 92 -5.42 9.39 12.57
N ALA A 93 -5.08 8.90 11.37
CA ALA A 93 -5.03 9.74 10.17
C ALA A 93 -6.41 10.32 9.83
N THR A 94 -7.48 9.52 9.91
CA THR A 94 -8.86 9.99 9.73
C THR A 94 -9.24 11.04 10.76
N VAL A 95 -9.05 10.75 12.05
CA VAL A 95 -9.39 11.68 13.15
C VAL A 95 -8.62 12.98 13.00
N LEU A 96 -7.32 12.92 12.75
CA LEU A 96 -6.48 14.12 12.58
C LEU A 96 -6.97 14.95 11.38
N SER A 97 -7.22 14.32 10.24
CA SER A 97 -7.73 15.03 9.05
C SER A 97 -9.11 15.65 9.27
N ALA A 98 -10.02 14.97 9.99
CA ALA A 98 -11.33 15.49 10.32
C ALA A 98 -11.25 16.70 11.28
N VAL A 99 -10.38 16.64 12.28
CA VAL A 99 -10.12 17.78 13.20
C VAL A 99 -9.57 18.96 12.41
N LEU A 100 -8.60 18.73 11.52
CA LEU A 100 -8.05 19.79 10.66
C LEU A 100 -9.11 20.38 9.71
N HIS A 101 -10.00 19.56 9.16
CA HIS A 101 -11.13 20.02 8.34
C HIS A 101 -12.05 20.95 9.14
N VAL A 102 -12.42 20.57 10.37
CA VAL A 102 -13.27 21.39 11.23
C VAL A 102 -12.62 22.73 11.59
N ILE A 103 -11.31 22.74 11.85
CA ILE A 103 -10.55 23.94 12.23
C ILE A 103 -10.33 24.87 11.02
N THR A 104 -9.88 24.33 9.90
CA THR A 104 -9.43 25.12 8.75
C THR A 104 -10.55 25.39 7.75
N ARG A 105 -11.57 24.53 7.67
CA ARG A 105 -12.66 24.51 6.66
C ARG A 105 -12.23 24.40 5.20
N TRP A 106 -10.93 24.18 4.95
CA TRP A 106 -10.34 24.16 3.61
C TRP A 106 -9.58 22.85 3.32
N THR A 107 -9.38 21.98 4.32
CA THR A 107 -8.71 20.69 4.13
C THR A 107 -9.74 19.58 4.02
N GLY A 108 -9.70 18.72 3.00
CA GLY A 108 -10.58 17.53 2.94
C GLY A 108 -10.32 16.52 4.07
N VAL A 109 -11.15 15.47 4.14
CA VAL A 109 -11.08 14.42 5.16
C VAL A 109 -10.57 13.11 4.57
N ILE A 110 -9.65 12.45 5.27
CA ILE A 110 -9.18 11.10 4.92
C ILE A 110 -10.16 10.08 5.49
N PHE A 111 -11.15 9.67 4.70
CA PHE A 111 -12.11 8.64 5.13
C PHE A 111 -11.62 7.21 4.91
N PHE A 112 -11.31 6.86 3.67
CA PHE A 112 -10.85 5.52 3.32
C PHE A 112 -9.86 5.60 2.15
N ASN A 113 -8.57 5.59 2.47
CA ASN A 113 -7.47 5.74 1.53
C ASN A 113 -6.55 4.50 1.52
N VAL A 114 -5.41 4.58 0.83
CA VAL A 114 -4.46 3.47 0.74
C VAL A 114 -3.93 2.97 2.10
N ILE A 115 -3.81 3.81 3.14
CA ILE A 115 -3.40 3.36 4.48
C ILE A 115 -4.47 2.44 5.06
N HIS A 116 -5.74 2.79 4.88
CA HIS A 116 -6.87 1.97 5.33
C HIS A 116 -6.92 0.63 4.62
N VAL A 117 -6.71 0.63 3.31
CA VAL A 117 -6.62 -0.61 2.51
C VAL A 117 -5.45 -1.47 2.98
N ILE A 118 -4.26 -0.91 3.23
CA ILE A 118 -3.12 -1.66 3.76
C ILE A 118 -3.42 -2.19 5.17
N ALA A 119 -4.02 -1.39 6.04
CA ALA A 119 -4.36 -1.78 7.40
C ALA A 119 -5.30 -2.97 7.41
N PHE A 120 -6.42 -2.86 6.68
CA PHE A 120 -7.39 -3.93 6.53
C PHE A 120 -6.77 -5.19 5.91
N SER A 121 -6.04 -5.04 4.80
CA SER A 121 -5.45 -6.18 4.08
C SER A 121 -4.36 -6.89 4.90
N THR A 122 -3.55 -6.14 5.66
CA THR A 122 -2.54 -6.71 6.57
C THR A 122 -3.20 -7.49 7.71
N PHE A 123 -4.25 -6.92 8.31
CA PHE A 123 -4.99 -7.58 9.37
C PHE A 123 -5.70 -8.85 8.87
N LEU A 124 -6.37 -8.77 7.71
CA LEU A 124 -7.01 -9.92 7.08
C LEU A 124 -6.01 -11.03 6.75
N TYR A 125 -4.85 -10.67 6.17
CA TYR A 125 -3.77 -11.62 5.94
C TYR A 125 -3.32 -12.29 7.25
N ALA A 126 -3.16 -11.54 8.34
CA ALA A 126 -2.77 -12.10 9.64
C ALA A 126 -3.81 -13.09 10.19
N VAL A 127 -5.10 -12.82 9.99
CA VAL A 127 -6.18 -13.76 10.34
C VAL A 127 -6.09 -15.02 9.50
N ILE A 128 -5.90 -14.91 8.18
CA ILE A 128 -5.72 -16.05 7.28
C ILE A 128 -4.50 -16.89 7.71
N GLU A 129 -3.36 -16.26 7.94
CA GLU A 129 -2.13 -16.90 8.41
C GLU A 129 -2.36 -17.63 9.75
N HIS A 130 -3.09 -17.02 10.67
CA HIS A 130 -3.42 -17.65 11.95
C HIS A 130 -4.32 -18.89 11.78
N LEU A 131 -5.34 -18.80 10.93
CA LEU A 131 -6.30 -19.89 10.70
C LEU A 131 -5.66 -21.09 9.99
N PHE A 132 -4.83 -20.86 8.97
CA PHE A 132 -4.22 -21.93 8.18
C PHE A 132 -2.94 -22.49 8.82
N ILE A 133 -2.09 -21.62 9.40
CA ILE A 133 -0.74 -22.02 9.83
C ILE A 133 -0.67 -22.15 11.35
N VAL A 134 -0.98 -21.09 12.11
CA VAL A 134 -0.77 -21.09 13.57
C VAL A 134 -1.65 -22.13 14.26
N ARG A 135 -2.94 -22.16 13.91
CA ARG A 135 -3.89 -23.14 14.46
C ARG A 135 -3.49 -24.58 14.11
N TYR A 136 -2.99 -24.80 12.89
CA TYR A 136 -2.59 -26.12 12.43
C TYR A 136 -1.28 -26.58 13.10
N ALA A 137 -0.29 -25.70 13.22
CA ALA A 137 0.98 -25.97 13.90
C ALA A 137 0.79 -26.37 15.37
N ASN A 138 -0.23 -25.82 16.03
CA ASN A 138 -0.57 -26.20 17.40
C ASN A 138 -1.27 -27.57 17.51
N ALA A 139 -1.80 -28.11 16.40
CA ALA A 139 -2.59 -29.33 16.36
C ALA A 139 -1.86 -30.53 15.72
N SER A 140 -0.85 -30.31 14.88
CA SER A 140 -0.12 -31.36 14.16
C SER A 140 1.41 -31.19 14.29
N ASN A 141 2.12 -32.30 14.49
CA ASN A 141 3.59 -32.34 14.59
C ASN A 141 4.29 -32.76 13.28
N SER A 142 3.56 -33.01 12.18
CA SER A 142 4.11 -33.48 10.91
C SER A 142 4.62 -32.32 10.04
N SER A 143 5.88 -32.40 9.58
CA SER A 143 6.48 -31.41 8.69
C SER A 143 5.89 -31.44 7.27
N ILE A 144 5.55 -32.63 6.76
CA ILE A 144 4.93 -32.80 5.44
C ILE A 144 3.55 -32.14 5.42
N ASP A 145 2.78 -32.31 6.50
CA ASP A 145 1.45 -31.72 6.56
C ASP A 145 1.50 -30.19 6.60
N MET A 146 2.57 -29.62 7.19
CA MET A 146 2.79 -28.17 7.21
C MET A 146 3.00 -27.59 5.80
N GLU A 147 3.73 -28.30 4.92
CA GLU A 147 3.92 -27.85 3.53
C GLU A 147 2.60 -27.84 2.76
N TRP A 148 1.79 -28.88 2.93
CA TRP A 148 0.44 -28.93 2.34
C TRP A 148 -0.47 -27.84 2.85
N GLN A 149 -0.40 -27.49 4.14
CA GLN A 149 -1.20 -26.39 4.69
C GLN A 149 -0.75 -25.03 4.19
N LYS A 150 0.56 -24.81 4.01
CA LYS A 150 1.08 -23.62 3.33
C LYS A 150 0.58 -23.53 1.90
N ALA A 151 0.60 -24.64 1.15
CA ALA A 151 0.08 -24.69 -0.21
C ALA A 151 -1.43 -24.35 -0.25
N LYS A 152 -2.23 -24.87 0.68
CA LYS A 152 -3.66 -24.52 0.82
C LYS A 152 -3.87 -23.05 1.12
N MET A 153 -3.07 -22.46 2.02
CA MET A 153 -3.12 -21.03 2.32
C MET A 153 -2.79 -20.19 1.08
N ILE A 154 -1.74 -20.54 0.34
CA ILE A 154 -1.36 -19.84 -0.89
C ILE A 154 -2.47 -19.94 -1.94
N GLY A 155 -3.05 -21.13 -2.14
CA GLY A 155 -4.21 -21.32 -3.02
C GLY A 155 -5.40 -20.47 -2.60
N PHE A 156 -5.69 -20.38 -1.30
CA PHE A 156 -6.73 -19.51 -0.76
C PHE A 156 -6.46 -18.03 -1.03
N LEU A 157 -5.22 -17.55 -0.80
CA LEU A 157 -4.81 -16.17 -1.07
C LEU A 157 -4.99 -15.81 -2.56
N ILE A 158 -4.63 -16.72 -3.46
CA ILE A 158 -4.80 -16.53 -4.91
C ILE A 158 -6.28 -16.49 -5.27
N ALA A 159 -7.06 -17.50 -4.87
CA ALA A 159 -8.47 -17.59 -5.21
C ALA A 159 -9.27 -16.39 -4.67
N PHE A 160 -9.07 -16.06 -3.40
CA PHE A 160 -9.74 -14.93 -2.76
C PHE A 160 -9.22 -13.58 -3.30
N GLY A 161 -7.93 -13.48 -3.62
CA GLY A 161 -7.35 -12.30 -4.25
C GLY A 161 -7.92 -12.02 -5.65
N VAL A 162 -7.99 -13.04 -6.51
CA VAL A 162 -8.62 -12.94 -7.84
C VAL A 162 -10.11 -12.60 -7.72
N LEU A 163 -10.82 -13.27 -6.81
CA LEU A 163 -12.23 -12.97 -6.56
C LEU A 163 -12.43 -11.52 -6.13
N ALA A 164 -11.60 -11.00 -5.23
CA ALA A 164 -11.65 -9.61 -4.79
C ALA A 164 -11.40 -8.62 -5.95
N VAL A 165 -10.50 -8.94 -6.88
CA VAL A 165 -10.30 -8.12 -8.09
C VAL A 165 -11.55 -8.11 -8.96
N ILE A 166 -12.11 -9.29 -9.27
CA ILE A 166 -13.31 -9.43 -10.10
C ILE A 166 -14.49 -8.68 -9.47
N LEU A 167 -14.74 -8.90 -8.17
CA LEU A 167 -15.80 -8.23 -7.43
C LEU A 167 -15.62 -6.71 -7.43
N GLY A 168 -14.39 -6.19 -7.38
CA GLY A 168 -14.14 -4.75 -7.50
C GLY A 168 -14.69 -4.18 -8.80
N TYR A 169 -14.35 -4.78 -9.94
CA TYR A 169 -14.82 -4.32 -11.25
C TYR A 169 -16.33 -4.52 -11.47
N VAL A 170 -16.95 -5.50 -10.79
CA VAL A 170 -18.40 -5.74 -10.87
C VAL A 170 -19.20 -4.80 -9.95
N ILE A 171 -18.69 -4.54 -8.73
CA ILE A 171 -19.43 -3.80 -7.70
C ILE A 171 -19.29 -2.29 -7.87
N ILE A 172 -18.10 -1.77 -8.21
CA ILE A 172 -17.89 -0.30 -8.29
C ILE A 172 -18.93 0.39 -9.20
N PRO A 173 -19.24 -0.10 -10.41
CA PRO A 173 -20.19 0.57 -11.31
C PRO A 173 -21.65 0.56 -10.83
N ILE A 174 -22.01 -0.29 -9.87
CA ILE A 174 -23.39 -0.40 -9.34
C ILE A 174 -23.58 0.31 -8.00
N LEU A 175 -22.50 0.84 -7.42
CA LEU A 175 -22.57 1.61 -6.18
C LEU A 175 -23.19 3.00 -6.45
N PRO A 176 -23.87 3.58 -5.45
CA PRO A 176 -24.31 4.97 -5.55
C PRO A 176 -23.08 5.89 -5.68
N GLU A 177 -23.20 6.96 -6.45
CA GLU A 177 -22.12 7.94 -6.64
C GLU A 177 -21.69 8.56 -5.31
N GLU A 178 -22.66 8.95 -4.48
CA GLU A 178 -22.45 9.48 -3.14
C GLU A 178 -23.28 8.75 -2.07
N THR A 179 -22.73 8.64 -0.87
CA THR A 179 -23.42 8.01 0.26
C THR A 179 -22.83 8.41 1.60
N LEU A 180 -23.64 8.27 2.67
CA LEU A 180 -23.18 8.32 4.05
C LEU A 180 -22.94 6.92 4.64
N ASN A 181 -23.27 5.85 3.90
CA ASN A 181 -23.06 4.49 4.36
C ASN A 181 -21.56 4.15 4.31
N PRO A 182 -20.90 3.92 5.46
CA PRO A 182 -19.45 3.70 5.49
C PRO A 182 -19.02 2.45 4.70
N LEU A 183 -19.88 1.44 4.56
CA LEU A 183 -19.56 0.24 3.78
C LEU A 183 -19.48 0.56 2.29
N PHE A 184 -20.40 1.37 1.77
CA PHE A 184 -20.37 1.77 0.36
C PHE A 184 -19.20 2.71 0.08
N VAL A 185 -18.86 3.59 1.03
CA VAL A 185 -17.65 4.42 0.95
C VAL A 185 -16.39 3.55 0.87
N MET A 186 -16.29 2.54 1.74
CA MET A 186 -15.18 1.58 1.70
C MET A 186 -15.13 0.80 0.38
N LEU A 187 -16.27 0.55 -0.26
CA LEU A 187 -16.33 -0.19 -1.53
C LEU A 187 -16.11 0.70 -2.77
N GLY A 188 -16.25 2.03 -2.64
CA GLY A 188 -15.90 2.97 -3.71
C GLY A 188 -16.75 4.23 -3.84
N SER A 189 -17.92 4.31 -3.18
CA SER A 189 -18.80 5.50 -3.25
C SER A 189 -18.15 6.72 -2.60
N SER A 190 -18.33 7.91 -3.18
CA SER A 190 -17.90 9.16 -2.54
C SER A 190 -18.70 9.44 -1.26
N VAL A 191 -18.09 10.15 -0.31
CA VAL A 191 -18.79 10.56 0.92
C VAL A 191 -19.68 11.75 0.62
N ALA A 192 -21.00 11.59 0.86
CA ALA A 192 -21.96 12.66 0.58
C ALA A 192 -21.67 13.91 1.44
N GLY A 193 -21.52 15.06 0.77
CA GLY A 193 -21.36 16.37 1.43
C GLY A 193 -20.01 16.59 2.14
N VAL A 194 -18.98 15.78 1.86
CA VAL A 194 -17.63 15.98 2.42
C VAL A 194 -16.57 15.77 1.34
N ASP A 195 -15.67 16.74 1.19
CA ASP A 195 -14.49 16.60 0.33
C ASP A 195 -13.53 15.57 0.91
N THR A 196 -13.31 14.47 0.19
CA THR A 196 -12.41 13.40 0.64
C THR A 196 -11.02 13.52 0.02
N LEU A 197 -10.01 13.19 0.81
CA LEU A 197 -8.61 13.18 0.36
C LEU A 197 -8.19 11.76 -0.02
N ASP A 198 -7.75 11.59 -1.27
CA ASP A 198 -7.18 10.36 -1.81
C ASP A 198 -8.00 9.10 -1.55
N GLN A 199 -9.31 9.19 -1.78
CA GLN A 199 -10.21 8.06 -1.58
C GLN A 199 -9.83 6.88 -2.48
N LEU A 200 -9.84 5.69 -1.87
CA LEU A 200 -9.47 4.44 -2.51
C LEU A 200 -10.42 3.33 -2.09
N SER A 201 -11.04 2.65 -3.05
CA SER A 201 -11.91 1.50 -2.76
C SER A 201 -11.13 0.32 -2.17
N LEU A 202 -11.79 -0.51 -1.35
CA LEU A 202 -11.20 -1.74 -0.83
C LEU A 202 -10.99 -2.76 -1.95
N LEU A 203 -11.95 -2.90 -2.85
CA LEU A 203 -11.88 -3.76 -4.03
C LEU A 203 -11.63 -2.87 -5.25
N PRO A 204 -10.75 -3.24 -6.21
CA PRO A 204 -10.00 -4.50 -6.37
C PRO A 204 -8.71 -4.59 -5.54
N TYR A 205 -8.37 -3.54 -4.80
CA TYR A 205 -7.05 -3.31 -4.22
C TYR A 205 -6.63 -4.31 -3.13
N LEU A 206 -7.58 -4.82 -2.34
CA LEU A 206 -7.40 -5.97 -1.46
C LEU A 206 -6.90 -7.19 -2.26
N GLY A 207 -7.44 -7.40 -3.46
CA GLY A 207 -7.05 -8.49 -4.34
C GLY A 207 -5.59 -8.41 -4.74
N TYR A 208 -5.13 -7.24 -5.21
CA TYR A 208 -3.71 -7.03 -5.52
C TYR A 208 -2.79 -7.26 -4.31
N TYR A 209 -3.22 -6.83 -3.13
CA TYR A 209 -2.48 -7.07 -1.90
C TYR A 209 -2.36 -8.57 -1.58
N LEU A 210 -3.46 -9.33 -1.64
CA LEU A 210 -3.47 -10.76 -1.34
C LEU A 210 -2.68 -11.58 -2.37
N LEU A 211 -2.76 -11.21 -3.66
CA LEU A 211 -1.92 -11.77 -4.71
C LEU A 211 -0.44 -11.49 -4.45
N GLY A 212 -0.12 -10.28 -4.03
CA GLY A 212 1.21 -9.92 -3.54
C GLY A 212 1.67 -10.80 -2.38
N ALA A 213 0.81 -11.05 -1.40
CA ALA A 213 1.12 -11.94 -0.29
C ALA A 213 1.38 -13.39 -0.76
N ALA A 214 0.60 -13.89 -1.72
CA ALA A 214 0.85 -15.20 -2.33
C ALA A 214 2.22 -15.25 -3.05
N ILE A 215 2.59 -14.18 -3.78
CA ILE A 215 3.93 -14.05 -4.40
C ILE A 215 5.03 -14.08 -3.34
N GLY A 216 4.84 -13.36 -2.22
CA GLY A 216 5.77 -13.38 -1.10
C GLY A 216 5.96 -14.78 -0.50
N GLN A 217 4.87 -15.55 -0.37
CA GLN A 217 4.90 -16.90 0.19
C GLN A 217 5.47 -17.97 -0.77
N THR A 218 5.52 -17.67 -2.08
CA THR A 218 6.01 -18.58 -3.12
C THR A 218 7.43 -18.22 -3.57
N LEU A 219 7.57 -17.10 -4.28
CA LEU A 219 8.83 -16.65 -4.89
C LEU A 219 9.91 -16.37 -3.84
N TYR A 220 9.50 -15.92 -2.65
CA TYR A 220 10.39 -15.60 -1.54
C TYR A 220 10.27 -16.58 -0.37
N ALA A 221 9.85 -17.82 -0.63
CA ALA A 221 9.78 -18.86 0.40
C ALA A 221 11.12 -19.06 1.12
N SER A 222 12.23 -19.04 0.38
CA SER A 222 13.61 -19.16 0.88
C SER A 222 14.07 -17.98 1.73
N GLY A 223 13.42 -16.82 1.60
CA GLY A 223 13.84 -15.58 2.26
C GLY A 223 15.09 -14.93 1.70
N GLU A 224 15.63 -15.44 0.59
CA GLU A 224 16.81 -14.87 -0.08
C GLU A 224 16.40 -13.86 -1.17
N PRO A 225 17.18 -12.79 -1.38
CA PRO A 225 16.97 -11.87 -2.48
C PRO A 225 17.31 -12.53 -3.83
N LEU A 226 16.51 -12.19 -4.84
CA LEU A 226 16.76 -12.44 -6.25
C LEU A 226 17.88 -11.52 -6.76
N TRP A 227 17.95 -10.28 -6.27
CA TRP A 227 19.03 -9.36 -6.61
C TRP A 227 20.29 -9.66 -5.78
N LYS A 228 21.15 -10.54 -6.30
CA LYS A 228 22.35 -11.02 -5.58
C LYS A 228 23.57 -10.10 -5.70
N ASN A 229 23.66 -9.29 -6.76
CA ASN A 229 24.84 -8.47 -7.04
C ASN A 229 24.70 -7.01 -6.59
N GLU A 230 24.97 -6.77 -5.30
CA GLU A 230 24.97 -5.42 -4.69
C GLU A 230 26.17 -4.55 -5.11
N LYS A 231 27.16 -5.11 -5.81
CA LYS A 231 28.32 -4.35 -6.33
C LYS A 231 28.11 -3.84 -7.76
N SER A 232 26.96 -4.12 -8.36
CA SER A 232 26.66 -3.68 -9.73
C SER A 232 26.42 -2.17 -9.80
N ARG A 233 26.79 -1.55 -10.93
CA ARG A 233 26.50 -0.13 -11.20
C ARG A 233 25.01 0.18 -11.10
N VAL A 234 24.16 -0.76 -11.51
CA VAL A 234 22.69 -0.66 -11.42
C VAL A 234 22.24 -0.53 -9.97
N TYR A 235 22.83 -1.29 -9.05
CA TYR A 235 22.54 -1.18 -7.62
C TYR A 235 22.94 0.18 -7.05
N SER A 236 24.12 0.69 -7.43
CA SER A 236 24.58 2.00 -6.97
C SER A 236 23.66 3.14 -7.42
N ILE A 237 23.16 3.08 -8.66
CA ILE A 237 22.22 4.09 -9.20
C ILE A 237 20.85 3.98 -8.52
N SER A 238 20.43 2.78 -8.10
CA SER A 238 19.13 2.57 -7.46
C SER A 238 19.09 2.94 -5.98
N LEU A 239 20.22 3.31 -5.37
CA LEU A 239 20.32 3.66 -3.94
C LEU A 239 19.29 4.70 -3.45
N PRO A 240 18.97 5.79 -4.18
CA PRO A 240 17.94 6.74 -3.74
C PRO A 240 16.54 6.09 -3.67
N VAL A 241 16.21 5.28 -4.67
CA VAL A 241 14.92 4.55 -4.74
C VAL A 241 14.85 3.49 -3.64
N LEU A 242 15.95 2.76 -3.41
CA LEU A 242 16.09 1.82 -2.31
C LEU A 242 15.91 2.51 -0.96
N PHE A 243 16.47 3.70 -0.77
CA PHE A 243 16.30 4.49 0.44
C PHE A 243 14.83 4.87 0.67
N MET A 244 14.14 5.33 -0.39
CA MET A 244 12.71 5.63 -0.31
C MET A 244 11.90 4.39 0.09
N GLY A 245 12.18 3.25 -0.53
CA GLY A 245 11.49 1.99 -0.24
C GLY A 245 11.74 1.43 1.17
N ARG A 246 12.95 1.61 1.70
CA ARG A 246 13.29 1.25 3.08
C ARG A 246 12.55 2.09 4.11
N ASN A 247 12.21 3.33 3.76
CA ASN A 247 11.51 4.31 4.59
C ASN A 247 10.10 4.61 4.06
N ALA A 248 9.48 3.63 3.37
CA ALA A 248 8.28 3.85 2.57
C ALA A 248 7.13 4.54 3.33
N LEU A 249 6.90 4.20 4.59
CA LEU A 249 5.85 4.82 5.40
C LEU A 249 6.11 6.31 5.66
N ALA A 250 7.34 6.67 6.01
CA ALA A 250 7.71 8.07 6.27
C ALA A 250 7.64 8.89 4.99
N VAL A 251 8.16 8.36 3.88
CA VAL A 251 8.07 9.01 2.57
C VAL A 251 6.62 9.19 2.15
N TYR A 252 5.79 8.15 2.28
CA TYR A 252 4.36 8.21 1.97
C TYR A 252 3.62 9.28 2.80
N LEU A 253 3.95 9.46 4.08
CA LEU A 253 3.25 10.45 4.91
C LEU A 253 3.73 11.88 4.65
N LEU A 254 5.03 12.05 4.43
CA LEU A 254 5.64 13.37 4.34
C LEU A 254 5.64 13.93 2.92
N HIS A 255 5.42 13.10 1.89
CA HIS A 255 5.54 13.58 0.51
C HIS A 255 4.58 14.73 0.22
N GLN A 256 3.28 14.62 0.53
CA GLN A 256 2.31 15.65 0.17
C GLN A 256 2.58 17.00 0.88
N PRO A 257 2.81 17.06 2.22
CA PRO A 257 3.18 18.31 2.88
C PRO A 257 4.49 18.92 2.35
N ILE A 258 5.52 18.09 2.13
CA ILE A 258 6.81 18.57 1.61
C ILE A 258 6.66 19.08 0.18
N LEU A 259 5.93 18.35 -0.67
CA LEU A 259 5.70 18.69 -2.06
C LEU A 259 4.98 20.02 -2.19
N LEU A 260 3.87 20.21 -1.45
CA LEU A 260 3.14 21.46 -1.41
C LEU A 260 4.02 22.62 -0.91
N ALA A 261 4.83 22.41 0.13
CA ALA A 261 5.75 23.43 0.63
C ALA A 261 6.80 23.84 -0.42
N VAL A 262 7.38 22.87 -1.13
CA VAL A 262 8.35 23.13 -2.20
C VAL A 262 7.71 23.88 -3.36
N LEU A 263 6.56 23.42 -3.87
CA LEU A 263 5.83 24.10 -4.95
C LEU A 263 5.40 25.51 -4.55
N TRP A 264 5.00 25.70 -3.29
CA TRP A 264 4.66 27.01 -2.76
C TRP A 264 5.87 27.96 -2.78
N VAL A 265 7.05 27.52 -2.35
CA VAL A 265 8.26 28.33 -2.43
C VAL A 265 8.60 28.66 -3.89
N LEU A 266 8.53 27.68 -4.80
CA LEU A 266 8.82 27.88 -6.21
C LEU A 266 7.88 28.90 -6.86
N SER A 267 6.58 28.87 -6.55
CA SER A 267 5.64 29.88 -7.06
C SER A 267 5.94 31.30 -6.55
N LYS A 268 6.60 31.46 -5.39
CA LYS A 268 7.07 32.78 -4.92
C LYS A 268 8.31 33.30 -5.64
N THR A 269 9.06 32.43 -6.33
CA THR A 269 10.23 32.85 -7.13
C THR A 269 9.86 33.39 -8.51
N GLY A 270 8.59 33.28 -8.92
CA GLY A 270 8.14 33.64 -10.27
C GLY A 270 8.54 32.61 -11.35
N LEU A 271 8.93 31.39 -10.94
CA LEU A 271 9.22 30.29 -11.86
C LEU A 271 7.98 29.90 -12.69
N PHE A 272 6.79 30.04 -12.08
CA PHE A 272 5.46 29.87 -12.66
C PHE A 272 4.44 30.62 -11.81
#